data_AF-A0A9W8ZDR1-F1
#
_entry.id   AF-A0A9W8ZDR1-F1
#
_cell.length_a   1.000
_cell.length_b   1.000
_cell.length_c   1.000
_cell.angle_alpha   90.00
_cell.angle_beta   90.00
_cell.angle_gamma   90.00
#
_symmetry.space_group_name_H-M   'P 1'
#
loop_
_entity.id
_entity.type
_entity.pdbx_description
1 polymer ?
#
loop_
_entity_poly.entity_id
_entity_poly.type
_entity_poly.pdbx_seq_one_letter_code
_entity_poly.pdbx_strand_id
1 'polypeptide(L)' 'MTNRDEQGPLRKEVLIPKYELDWSTLKAWLDTRFASYNYTFTERFNVVCAGDKYLVYIPEDLTEQDKEQISKLREE' A
#
# COMPACT_ATOMS: atom_id res chain seq x y z
N MET A 1 1.35 22.02 -27.73
CA MET A 1 0.10 21.47 -27.16
C MET A 1 0.32 19.98 -27.02
N THR A 2 0.70 19.51 -25.85
CA THR A 2 0.81 18.07 -25.60
C THR A 2 0.01 17.78 -24.33
N ASN A 3 -1.22 17.36 -24.60
CA ASN A 3 -2.03 16.40 -23.88
C ASN A 3 -2.02 16.47 -22.36
N ARG A 4 -3.17 16.90 -21.83
CA ARG A 4 -3.67 16.53 -20.51
C ARG A 4 -3.58 15.01 -20.39
N ASP A 5 -2.54 14.50 -19.76
CA ASP A 5 -2.61 13.19 -19.14
C ASP A 5 -3.73 13.29 -18.09
N GLU A 6 -4.80 12.55 -18.34
CA GLU A 6 -5.87 12.29 -17.39
C GLU A 6 -5.24 11.75 -16.12
N GLN A 7 -4.95 12.63 -15.17
CA GLN A 7 -4.53 12.27 -13.82
C GLN A 7 -5.74 11.66 -13.12
N GLY A 8 -6.02 10.39 -13.44
CA GLY A 8 -6.51 9.48 -12.41
C GLY A 8 -5.55 9.56 -11.22
N PRO A 9 -6.03 9.32 -9.98
CA PRO A 9 -5.21 9.53 -8.78
C PRO A 9 -3.86 8.87 -9.00
N LEU A 10 -2.77 9.65 -8.84
CA LEU A 10 -1.40 9.23 -9.11
C LEU A 10 -1.08 7.99 -8.26
N ARG A 11 -1.32 6.80 -8.81
CA ARG A 11 -1.09 5.52 -8.14
C ARG A 11 0.38 5.16 -8.35
N LYS A 12 1.14 5.11 -7.25
CA LYS A 12 2.53 4.66 -7.24
C LYS A 12 2.61 3.21 -6.80
N GLU A 13 3.44 2.46 -7.51
CA GLU A 13 3.81 1.09 -7.15
C GLU A 13 4.75 1.09 -5.96
N VAL A 14 4.31 0.52 -4.84
CA VAL A 14 5.10 0.45 -3.61
C VAL A 14 5.16 -0.99 -3.13
N LEU A 15 6.38 -1.42 -2.81
CA LEU A 15 6.67 -2.71 -2.21
C LEU A 15 6.62 -2.58 -0.69
N ILE A 16 5.59 -3.13 -0.08
CA ILE A 16 5.42 -3.22 1.37
C ILE A 16 5.92 -4.59 1.82
N PRO A 17 6.82 -4.68 2.82
CA PRO A 17 7.18 -5.96 3.40
C PRO A 17 5.93 -6.63 3.97
N LYS A 18 5.74 -7.91 3.63
CA LYS A 18 4.65 -8.73 4.12
C LYS A 18 4.72 -8.90 5.63
N TYR A 19 5.86 -8.67 6.28
CA TYR A 19 6.08 -8.77 7.75
C TYR A 19 5.35 -9.98 8.40
N GLU A 20 5.19 -11.07 7.66
CA GLU A 20 4.34 -12.24 8.00
C GLU A 20 2.85 -11.93 8.30
N LEU A 21 2.42 -10.70 8.06
CA LEU A 21 1.09 -10.14 8.20
C LEU A 21 0.16 -10.56 7.04
N ASP A 22 -1.08 -10.92 7.39
CA ASP A 22 -2.11 -11.22 6.40
C ASP A 22 -2.51 -9.97 5.59
N TRP A 23 -2.97 -10.18 4.36
CA TRP A 23 -3.48 -9.06 3.54
C TRP A 23 -4.56 -8.27 4.24
N SER A 24 -5.45 -8.97 4.92
CA SER A 24 -6.72 -8.42 5.36
C SER A 24 -6.47 -7.31 6.36
N THR A 25 -5.53 -7.55 7.26
CA THR A 25 -5.03 -6.58 8.24
C THR A 25 -4.26 -5.46 7.57
N LEU A 26 -3.34 -5.76 6.63
CA LEU A 26 -2.58 -4.72 5.91
C LEU A 26 -3.52 -3.81 5.10
N LYS A 27 -4.48 -4.41 4.41
CA LYS A 27 -5.51 -3.74 3.62
C LYS A 27 -6.35 -2.85 4.51
N ALA A 28 -6.83 -3.34 5.66
CA ALA A 28 -7.64 -2.54 6.58
C ALA A 28 -6.86 -1.31 7.08
N TRP A 29 -5.58 -1.47 7.39
CA TRP A 29 -4.72 -0.35 7.75
C TRP A 29 -4.51 0.63 6.58
N LEU A 30 -4.22 0.13 5.37
CA LEU A 30 -4.06 0.96 4.18
C LEU A 30 -5.34 1.74 3.87
N ASP A 31 -6.50 1.08 3.93
CA ASP A 31 -7.82 1.68 3.73
C ASP A 31 -8.07 2.81 4.73
N THR A 32 -7.69 2.61 6.01
CA THR A 32 -7.76 3.63 7.05
C THR A 32 -6.78 4.78 6.79
N ARG A 33 -5.52 4.47 6.48
CA ARG A 33 -4.45 5.46 6.27
C ARG A 33 -4.71 6.37 5.08
N PHE A 34 -5.29 5.81 4.02
CA PHE A 34 -5.61 6.52 2.78
C PHE A 34 -7.12 6.79 2.63
N ALA A 35 -7.90 6.68 3.71
CA ALA A 35 -9.34 6.97 3.70
C ALA A 35 -9.64 8.38 3.16
N SER A 36 -8.77 9.35 3.46
CA SER A 36 -8.85 10.73 2.97
C SER A 36 -8.78 10.86 1.44
N TYR A 37 -8.20 9.87 0.75
CA TYR A 37 -8.10 9.83 -0.71
C TYR A 37 -9.28 9.10 -1.36
N ASN A 38 -10.25 8.65 -0.57
CA ASN A 38 -11.38 7.82 -1.01
C ASN A 38 -10.92 6.63 -1.87
N TYR A 39 -9.80 6.01 -1.44
CA TYR A 39 -9.10 4.98 -2.19
C TYR A 39 -9.32 3.62 -1.54
N THR A 40 -9.81 2.65 -2.31
CA THR A 40 -10.00 1.27 -1.84
C THR A 40 -8.91 0.36 -2.40
N PHE A 41 -8.15 -0.28 -1.51
CA PHE A 41 -7.12 -1.26 -1.89
C PHE A 41 -7.74 -2.61 -2.22
N THR A 42 -8.24 -2.78 -3.44
CA THR A 42 -8.87 -4.03 -3.88
C THR A 42 -7.88 -5.10 -4.33
N GLU A 43 -6.70 -4.70 -4.80
CA GLU A 43 -5.74 -5.60 -5.44
C GLU A 43 -4.36 -5.51 -4.78
N ARG A 44 -3.72 -6.68 -4.60
CA ARG A 44 -2.31 -6.84 -4.23
C ARG A 44 -1.65 -7.80 -5.20
N PHE A 45 -0.37 -7.59 -5.45
CA PHE A 45 0.47 -8.56 -6.13
C PHE A 45 1.49 -9.10 -5.13
N ASN A 46 1.58 -10.42 -4.99
CA ASN A 46 2.63 -11.03 -4.18
C ASN A 46 3.91 -11.02 -5.03
N VAL A 47 4.87 -10.15 -4.72
CA VAL A 47 6.07 -9.97 -5.53
C VAL A 47 7.23 -10.73 -4.90
N VAL A 48 7.76 -11.65 -5.71
CA VAL A 48 8.67 -12.71 -5.32
C VAL A 48 10.12 -12.23 -5.36
N CYS A 49 10.52 -11.44 -4.36
CA CYS A 49 11.81 -11.68 -3.74
C CYS A 49 11.50 -12.47 -2.47
N ALA A 50 11.46 -13.80 -2.58
CA ALA A 50 11.11 -14.75 -1.51
C ALA A 50 9.65 -14.79 -1.00
N GLY A 51 8.73 -13.97 -1.53
CA GLY A 51 7.31 -13.99 -1.13
C GLY A 51 6.99 -13.19 0.14
N ASP A 52 7.97 -12.41 0.60
CA ASP A 52 7.92 -11.58 1.80
C ASP A 52 7.51 -10.13 1.52
N LYS A 53 6.97 -9.81 0.34
CA LYS A 53 6.55 -8.44 0.00
C LYS A 53 5.25 -8.41 -0.80
N TYR A 54 4.39 -7.46 -0.45
CA TYR A 54 3.23 -7.07 -1.23
C TYR A 54 3.57 -5.88 -2.10
N LEU A 55 3.30 -5.99 -3.39
CA LEU A 55 3.23 -4.85 -4.28
C LEU A 55 1.79 -4.32 -4.26
N VAL A 56 1.66 -3.04 -3.91
CA VAL A 56 0.38 -2.32 -3.87
C VAL A 56 0.52 -0.99 -4.57
N TYR A 57 -0.61 -0.47 -5.06
CA TYR A 57 -0.70 0.85 -5.66
C TYR A 57 -1.24 1.84 -4.63
N ILE A 58 -0.41 2.75 -4.13
CA ILE A 58 -0.78 3.78 -3.13
C ILE A 58 -0.66 5.18 -3.74
N PRO A 59 -1.48 6.16 -3.30
CA PRO A 59 -1.44 7.53 -3.82
C PRO A 59 -0.22 8.33 -3.33
N GLU A 60 0.39 7.94 -2.22
CA GLU A 60 1.54 8.59 -1.61
C GLU A 60 2.50 7.52 -1.05
N ASP A 61 3.81 7.79 -1.07
CA ASP A 61 4.84 6.91 -0.52
C ASP A 61 4.66 6.71 1.00
N LEU A 62 4.88 5.48 1.48
CA LEU A 62 4.86 5.19 2.91
C LEU A 62 6.04 5.86 3.61
N THR A 63 5.74 6.65 4.64
CA THR A 63 6.75 7.25 5.52
C THR A 63 7.41 6.20 6.42
N GLU A 64 8.49 6.56 7.11
CA GLU A 64 9.10 5.67 8.11
C GLU A 64 8.13 5.35 9.26
N GLN A 65 7.30 6.31 9.65
CA GLN A 65 6.26 6.12 10.65
C GLN A 65 5.20 5.11 10.20
N ASP A 66 4.80 5.16 8.92
CA ASP A 66 3.87 4.20 8.34
C ASP A 66 4.44 2.77 8.38
N LYS A 67 5.73 2.61 8.05
CA LYS A 67 6.41 1.31 8.13
C LYS A 67 6.48 0.79 9.57
N GLU A 68 6.71 1.67 10.54
CA GLU A 68 6.69 1.30 11.96
C GLU A 68 5.28 0.86 12.40
N GLN A 69 4.23 1.58 11.99
CA GLN A 69 2.86 1.19 12.29
C GLN A 69 2.48 -0.15 11.67
N ILE A 70 2.81 -0.37 10.39
CA ILE A 70 2.61 -1.65 9.71
C ILE A 70 3.36 -2.77 10.44
N SER A 71 4.58 -2.50 10.91
CA SER A 71 5.35 -3.48 11.70
C SER A 71 4.72 -3.77 13.07
N LYS A 72 3.98 -2.84 13.68
CA LYS A 72 3.26 -3.07 14.94
C LYS A 72 2.01 -3.93 14.76
N LEU A 73 1.37 -3.90 13.59
CA LEU A 73 0.20 -4.73 13.28
C LEU A 73 0.47 -6.24 13.33
N ARG A 74 1.74 -6.67 13.38
CA ARG A 74 2.10 -8.08 13.55
C ARG A 74 1.98 -8.55 15.01
N GLU A 75 2.00 -7.63 15.98
CA GLU A 75 2.08 -7.93 17.42
C GLU A 75 0.71 -7.97 18.10
N GLU A 76 -0.38 -7.75 17.35
CA GLU A 76 -1.78 -7.92 17.78
C GLU A 76 -2.37 -9.25 17.29
#